data_AF-A0A433D2V1-F1
#
_entry.id   AF-A0A433D2V1-F1
#
_cell.length_a   1.000
_cell.length_b   1.000
_cell.length_c   1.000
_cell.angle_alpha   90.00
_cell.angle_beta   90.00
_cell.angle_gamma   90.00
#
_symmetry.space_group_name_H-M   'P 1'
#
loop_
_entity.id
_entity.type
_entity.pdbx_description
1 polymer ?
#
loop_
_entity_poly.entity_id
_entity_poly.type
_entity_poly.pdbx_seq_one_letter_code
_entity_poly.pdbx_strand_id
1 'polypeptide(L)'
;MAALSNLNVIADESIINTEDDSALREVKFARTPIMSTYLLAFIVGPFEHIEAFTSSGIRTRVYALPNQVEQGRFALGVATKALDLFADVFGIPFPLPKMDMVAIPDFIIGELMALPLQ
;
A
#
# COMPACT_ATOMS: atom_id res chain seq x y z
N MET A 1 1.75 10.76 -10.10
CA MET A 1 0.51 10.10 -9.63
C MET A 1 0.85 8.67 -9.24
N ALA A 2 0.47 8.24 -8.03
CA ALA A 2 0.69 6.89 -7.53
C ALA A 2 -0.56 6.04 -7.75
N ALA A 3 -0.35 4.75 -8.05
CA ALA A 3 -1.40 3.73 -8.08
C ALA A 3 -1.01 2.64 -7.07
N LEU A 4 -1.93 2.31 -6.19
CA LEU A 4 -1.71 1.41 -5.06
C LEU A 4 -2.78 0.33 -5.06
N SER A 5 -2.38 -0.87 -4.61
CA SER A 5 -3.26 -2.00 -4.33
C SER A 5 -2.59 -2.89 -3.28
N ASN A 6 -3.33 -3.89 -2.77
CA ASN A 6 -2.86 -4.86 -1.78
C ASN A 6 -1.52 -5.51 -2.16
N LEU A 7 -1.25 -5.71 -3.44
CA LEU A 7 -0.06 -6.41 -3.95
C LEU A 7 0.87 -5.50 -4.75
N ASN A 8 2.09 -5.99 -5.03
CA ASN A 8 3.10 -5.27 -5.78
C ASN A 8 2.69 -5.07 -7.25
N VAL A 9 3.21 -3.99 -7.84
CA VAL A 9 3.08 -3.73 -9.28
C VAL A 9 3.91 -4.76 -10.05
N ILE A 10 3.33 -5.33 -11.11
CA ILE A 10 3.96 -6.30 -12.01
C ILE A 10 4.19 -5.72 -13.42
N ALA A 11 3.40 -4.73 -13.84
CA ALA A 11 3.61 -3.99 -15.08
C ALA A 11 3.08 -2.56 -14.93
N ASP A 12 3.73 -1.62 -15.62
CA ASP A 12 3.41 -0.19 -15.60
C ASP A 12 3.71 0.37 -16.98
N GLU A 13 2.67 0.54 -17.78
CA GLU A 13 2.74 0.85 -19.21
C GLU A 13 2.01 2.16 -19.52
N SER A 14 2.62 2.99 -20.36
CA SER A 14 1.95 4.16 -20.93
C SER A 14 1.28 3.78 -22.24
N ILE A 15 -0.03 3.96 -22.32
CA ILE A 15 -0.84 3.70 -23.51
C ILE A 15 -1.16 5.03 -24.16
N ILE A 16 -0.81 5.20 -25.43
CA ILE A 16 -1.24 6.35 -26.21
C ILE A 16 -2.57 5.97 -26.87
N ASN A 17 -3.65 6.67 -26.52
CA ASN A 17 -4.92 6.50 -27.18
C ASN A 17 -4.87 7.19 -28.55
N THR A 18 -4.78 6.38 -29.61
CA THR A 18 -4.64 6.86 -31.00
C THR A 18 -5.84 7.63 -31.53
N GLU A 19 -6.99 7.58 -30.86
CA GLU A 19 -8.20 8.30 -31.29
C GLU A 19 -8.22 9.77 -30.82
N ASP A 20 -7.65 10.05 -29.64
CA ASP A 20 -7.70 11.38 -28.99
C ASP A 20 -6.31 11.94 -28.62
N ASP A 21 -5.22 11.27 -29.02
CA ASP A 21 -3.82 11.59 -28.66
C ASP A 21 -3.61 11.72 -27.13
N SER A 22 -4.45 11.05 -26.34
CA SER A 22 -4.41 11.10 -24.89
C SER A 22 -3.51 9.99 -24.31
N ALA A 23 -2.65 10.36 -23.37
CA ALA A 23 -1.78 9.41 -22.68
C ALA A 23 -2.50 8.81 -21.46
N LEU A 24 -2.75 7.51 -21.49
CA LEU A 24 -3.23 6.71 -20.37
C LEU A 24 -2.06 5.94 -19.74
N ARG A 25 -2.22 5.54 -18.48
CA ARG A 25 -1.25 4.70 -17.77
C ARG A 25 -1.97 3.47 -17.23
N GLU A 26 -1.51 2.30 -17.63
CA GLU A 26 -2.00 1.02 -17.14
C GLU A 26 -1.02 0.46 -16.11
N VAL A 27 -1.52 0.19 -14.89
CA VAL A 27 -0.74 -0.41 -13.81
C VAL A 27 -1.36 -1.75 -13.45
N LYS A 28 -0.61 -2.84 -13.67
CA LYS A 28 -1.02 -4.21 -13.33
C LYS A 28 -0.42 -4.60 -11.99
N PHE A 29 -1.24 -5.16 -11.10
CA PHE A 29 -0.82 -5.66 -9.79
C PHE A 29 -0.80 -7.19 -9.75
N ALA A 30 0.05 -7.77 -8.90
CA ALA A 30 0.09 -9.21 -8.71
C ALA A 30 -1.24 -9.74 -8.14
N ARG A 31 -1.56 -11.00 -8.46
CA ARG A 31 -2.79 -11.67 -8.00
C ARG A 31 -2.80 -11.79 -6.48
N THR A 32 -3.90 -11.37 -5.85
CA THR A 32 -4.11 -11.51 -4.40
C THR A 32 -4.33 -12.98 -4.02
N PRO A 33 -3.97 -13.38 -2.78
CA PRO A 33 -4.46 -14.63 -2.20
C PRO A 33 -5.99 -14.59 -2.03
N ILE A 34 -6.59 -15.72 -1.65
CA ILE A 34 -8.00 -15.77 -1.28
C ILE A 34 -8.20 -14.88 -0.05
N MET A 35 -9.10 -13.90 -0.18
CA MET A 35 -9.40 -12.90 0.85
C MET A 35 -10.87 -12.49 0.74
N SER A 36 -11.46 -12.04 1.85
CA SER A 36 -12.82 -11.50 1.86
C SER A 36 -12.93 -10.23 1.01
N THR A 37 -14.08 -10.02 0.36
CA THR A 37 -14.28 -8.92 -0.60
C THR A 37 -14.10 -7.53 0.01
N TYR A 38 -14.38 -7.35 1.30
CA TYR A 38 -14.23 -6.08 2.00
C TYR A 38 -12.77 -5.66 2.24
N LEU A 39 -11.81 -6.57 1.98
CA LEU A 39 -10.38 -6.33 2.14
C LEU A 39 -9.72 -5.81 0.85
N LEU A 40 -10.43 -5.85 -0.27
CA LEU A 40 -9.93 -5.38 -1.55
C LEU A 40 -9.81 -3.85 -1.55
N ALA A 41 -8.61 -3.33 -1.85
CA ALA A 41 -8.37 -1.90 -1.90
C ALA A 41 -7.51 -1.53 -3.12
N PHE A 42 -7.85 -0.40 -3.74
CA PHE A 42 -6.99 0.27 -4.71
C PHE A 42 -7.14 1.79 -4.58
N ILE A 43 -6.05 2.52 -4.76
CA ILE A 43 -6.01 3.96 -4.58
C ILE A 43 -5.20 4.56 -5.73
N VAL A 44 -5.74 5.62 -6.35
CA VAL A 44 -5.07 6.37 -7.41
C VAL A 44 -5.09 7.85 -7.03
N GLY A 45 -3.94 8.49 -6.99
CA GLY A 45 -3.88 9.91 -6.61
C GLY A 45 -2.47 10.50 -6.57
N PRO A 46 -2.36 11.79 -6.25
CA PRO A 46 -1.08 12.50 -6.15
C PRO A 46 -0.41 12.23 -4.80
N PHE A 47 -0.16 10.96 -4.47
CA PHE A 47 0.47 10.58 -3.21
C PHE A 47 1.98 10.45 -3.34
N GLU A 48 2.68 10.91 -2.30
CA GLU A 48 4.09 10.63 -2.05
C GLU A 48 4.22 9.62 -0.91
N HIS A 49 5.37 8.97 -0.78
CA HIS A 49 5.59 8.01 0.30
C HIS A 49 6.97 8.09 0.91
N ILE A 50 7.03 7.72 2.18
CA ILE A 50 8.24 7.30 2.87
C ILE A 50 8.19 5.79 3.10
N GLU A 51 9.35 5.14 3.11
CA GLU A 51 9.45 3.70 3.28
C GLU A 51 10.52 3.27 4.28
N ALA A 52 10.29 2.11 4.89
CA ALA A 52 11.20 1.41 5.77
C ALA A 52 11.07 -0.10 5.54
N PHE A 53 11.99 -0.87 6.09
CA PHE A 53 11.98 -2.33 6.03
C PHE A 53 11.91 -2.91 7.43
N THR A 54 11.13 -3.96 7.58
CA THR A 54 11.13 -4.77 8.80
C THR A 54 12.42 -5.60 8.88
N SER A 55 12.70 -6.17 10.06
CA SER A 55 13.86 -7.06 10.25
C SER A 55 13.77 -8.30 9.35
N SER A 56 12.55 -8.70 8.99
CA SER A 56 12.23 -9.79 8.07
C SER A 56 12.31 -9.39 6.58
N GLY A 57 12.63 -8.13 6.26
CA GLY A 57 12.72 -7.61 4.89
C GLY A 57 11.38 -7.22 4.25
N ILE A 58 10.29 -7.15 5.02
CA ILE A 58 8.99 -6.70 4.50
C ILE A 58 9.05 -5.18 4.28
N ARG A 59 8.61 -4.75 3.10
CA ARG A 59 8.59 -3.32 2.75
C ARG A 59 7.37 -2.66 3.35
N THR A 60 7.58 -1.67 4.22
CA THR A 60 6.50 -0.89 4.86
C THR A 60 6.53 0.53 4.32
N ARG A 61 5.38 1.08 3.93
CA ARG A 61 5.26 2.41 3.34
C ARG A 61 4.14 3.21 3.97
N VAL A 62 4.34 4.52 4.09
CA VAL A 62 3.27 5.48 4.42
C VAL A 62 3.13 6.44 3.27
N TYR A 63 1.93 6.50 2.69
CA TYR A 63 1.53 7.41 1.63
C TYR A 63 0.72 8.58 2.19
N ALA A 64 0.99 9.79 1.73
CA ALA A 64 0.21 10.98 2.03
C ALA A 64 0.28 11.99 0.86
N LEU A 65 -0.46 13.09 0.97
CA LEU A 65 -0.37 14.18 -0.01
C LEU A 65 1.02 14.85 0.00
N PRO A 66 1.45 15.53 -1.09
CA PRO A 66 2.83 15.99 -1.34
C PRO A 66 3.42 17.03 -0.37
N ASN A 67 2.79 17.29 0.78
CA ASN A 67 3.32 18.17 1.83
C ASN A 67 3.12 17.60 3.25
N GLN A 68 2.60 16.37 3.33
CA GLN A 68 2.21 15.72 4.58
C GLN A 68 2.92 14.38 4.80
N VAL A 69 3.69 13.89 3.82
CA VAL A 69 4.33 12.57 3.87
C VAL A 69 5.29 12.40 5.05
N GLU A 70 6.04 13.44 5.41
CA GLU A 70 6.94 13.41 6.58
C GLU A 70 6.21 13.30 7.92
N GLN A 71 4.93 13.70 7.99
CA GLN A 71 4.12 13.52 9.20
C GLN A 71 3.87 12.01 9.47
N GLY A 72 3.95 11.18 8.44
CA GLY A 72 3.83 9.73 8.52
C GLY A 72 5.03 9.02 9.16
N ARG A 73 6.14 9.72 9.45
CA ARG A 73 7.41 9.09 9.88
C ARG A 73 7.30 8.35 11.21
N PHE A 74 6.49 8.88 12.12
CA PHE A 74 6.19 8.20 13.37
C PHE A 74 5.38 6.92 13.14
N ALA A 75 4.32 6.99 12.33
CA ALA A 75 3.50 5.83 11.98
C ALA A 75 4.31 4.74 11.28
N LEU A 76 5.20 5.11 10.35
CA LEU A 76 6.11 4.19 9.68
C LEU A 76 7.01 3.43 10.67
N GLY A 77 7.60 4.16 11.64
CA GLY A 77 8.46 3.57 12.65
C GLY A 77 7.72 2.61 13.59
N VAL A 78 6.50 2.97 14.00
CA VAL A 78 5.65 2.12 14.84
C VAL A 78 5.19 0.89 14.08
N ALA A 79 4.67 1.05 12.86
CA ALA A 79 4.18 -0.06 12.04
C ALA A 79 5.27 -1.09 11.75
N THR A 80 6.48 -0.65 11.42
CA THR A 80 7.61 -1.54 11.15
C THR A 80 7.97 -2.38 12.37
N LYS A 81 8.03 -1.75 13.56
CA LYS A 81 8.29 -2.46 14.82
C LYS A 81 7.14 -3.38 15.23
N ALA A 82 5.90 -2.96 14.99
CA ALA A 82 4.72 -3.75 15.29
C ALA A 82 4.65 -5.01 14.41
N LEU A 83 5.01 -4.92 13.13
CA LEU A 83 5.11 -6.09 12.25
C LEU A 83 6.14 -7.11 12.74
N ASP A 84 7.34 -6.66 13.12
CA ASP A 84 8.36 -7.55 13.69
C ASP A 84 7.88 -8.17 15.00
N LEU A 85 7.29 -7.36 15.90
CA LEU A 85 6.73 -7.85 17.16
C LEU A 85 5.64 -8.91 16.95
N PHE A 86 4.70 -8.68 16.03
CA PHE A 86 3.63 -9.64 15.76
C PHE A 86 4.15 -10.90 15.09
N ALA A 87 5.16 -10.80 14.22
CA ALA A 87 5.83 -11.98 13.67
C ALA A 87 6.45 -12.84 14.77
N ASP A 88 7.13 -12.21 15.74
CA ASP A 88 7.75 -12.90 16.88
C ASP A 88 6.71 -13.51 17.82
N VAL A 89 5.65 -12.76 18.16
CA VAL A 89 4.61 -13.18 19.11
C VAL A 89 3.76 -14.33 18.56
N PHE A 90 3.35 -14.25 17.29
CA PHE A 90 2.51 -15.26 16.68
C PHE A 90 3.31 -16.41 16.05
N GLY A 91 4.63 -16.23 15.88
CA GLY A 91 5.51 -17.19 15.21
C GLY A 91 5.20 -17.36 13.71
N ILE A 92 4.47 -16.41 13.12
CA ILE A 92 4.03 -16.44 11.72
C ILE A 92 4.47 -15.14 11.05
N PRO A 93 5.28 -15.18 9.97
CA PRO A 93 5.70 -13.98 9.27
C PRO A 93 4.52 -13.32 8.56
N PHE A 94 4.63 -12.02 8.33
CA PHE A 94 3.64 -11.29 7.54
C PHE A 94 3.51 -11.89 6.12
N PRO A 95 2.29 -12.25 5.66
CA PRO A 95 2.12 -13.11 4.49
C PRO A 95 2.26 -12.39 3.14
N LEU A 96 2.24 -11.05 3.13
CA LEU A 96 2.29 -10.25 1.90
C LEU A 96 3.68 -9.62 1.70
N PRO A 97 4.10 -9.33 0.46
CA PRO A 97 5.43 -8.79 0.18
C PRO A 97 5.63 -7.33 0.64
N LYS A 98 4.55 -6.62 0.96
CA LYS A 98 4.57 -5.22 1.39
C LYS A 98 3.38 -4.88 2.29
N MET A 99 3.52 -3.82 3.08
CA MET A 99 2.44 -3.17 3.83
C MET A 99 2.41 -1.69 3.49
N ASP A 100 1.31 -1.22 2.92
CA ASP A 100 1.10 0.19 2.55
C ASP A 100 0.03 0.80 3.47
N MET A 101 0.35 1.91 4.12
CA MET A 101 -0.60 2.76 4.86
C MET A 101 -0.83 4.03 4.05
N VAL A 102 -2.07 4.47 3.90
CA VAL A 102 -2.39 5.67 3.10
C VAL A 102 -3.24 6.64 3.92
N ALA A 103 -2.76 7.86 4.09
CA ALA A 103 -3.52 8.94 4.70
C ALA A 103 -4.46 9.57 3.66
N ILE A 104 -5.76 9.32 3.81
CA ILE A 104 -6.81 9.87 2.94
C ILE A 104 -7.42 11.10 3.66
N PRO A 105 -7.38 12.30 3.05
CA PRO A 105 -7.80 13.55 3.70
C PRO A 105 -9.27 13.61 4.12
N ASP A 106 -10.15 12.95 3.35
CA ASP A 106 -11.58 12.88 3.62
C ASP A 106 -11.99 11.41 3.73
N PHE A 107 -11.79 10.86 4.93
CA PHE A 107 -12.07 9.46 5.24
C PHE A 107 -13.05 9.40 6.41
N ILE A 108 -14.27 8.94 6.13
CA ILE A 108 -15.41 8.96 7.06
C ILE A 108 -15.25 7.95 8.22
N ILE A 109 -14.32 7.00 8.07
CA ILE A 109 -13.95 5.99 9.06
C ILE A 109 -12.50 6.21 9.47
N GLY A 110 -12.15 5.97 10.74
CA GLY A 110 -10.80 6.26 11.24
C GLY A 110 -9.69 5.42 10.58
N GLU A 111 -10.01 4.20 10.13
CA GLU A 111 -9.09 3.29 9.45
C GLU A 111 -9.88 2.22 8.67
N LEU A 112 -9.35 1.76 7.54
CA LEU A 112 -9.83 0.55 6.85
C LEU A 112 -8.66 -0.44 6.81
N MET A 113 -8.78 -1.50 7.59
CA MET A 113 -7.72 -2.49 7.71
C MET A 113 -8.05 -3.72 6.85
N ALA A 114 -7.23 -3.94 5.80
CA ALA A 114 -7.32 -5.11 4.95
C ALA A 114 -6.52 -6.31 5.53
N LEU A 115 -6.93 -6.85 6.69
CA LEU A 115 -6.35 -8.10 7.22
C LEU A 115 -7.14 -9.35 6.80
N PRO A 116 -6.47 -10.45 6.42
CA PRO A 116 -7.14 -11.70 6.15
C PRO A 116 -7.84 -12.20 7.42
N LEU A 117 -9.17 -12.32 7.39
CA LEU A 117 -9.90 -13.13 8.36
C LEU A 117 -9.61 -14.61 8.06
N GLN A 118 -9.42 -15.36 9.14
CA GLN A 118 -9.15 -16.81 9.15
C GLN A 118 -10.17 -17.62 8.35
#